data_AF-A0AA35IQP6-F1
#
_entry.id   AF-A0AA35IQP6-F1
#
_cell.length_a   1.000
_cell.length_b   1.000
_cell.length_c   1.000
_cell.angle_alpha   90.00
_cell.angle_beta   90.00
_cell.angle_gamma   90.00
#
_symmetry.space_group_name_H-M   'P 1'
#
loop_
_entity.id
_entity.type
_entity.pdbx_description
1 polymer ?
#
loop_
_entity_poly.entity_id
_entity_poly.type
_entity_poly.pdbx_seq_one_letter_code
_entity_poly.pdbx_strand_id
1 'polypeptide(L)'
;MCTLAEVYTIIEGAEQECRRGDFANARTKYQEAIEVLGPQNENLSQNKLSDDVTQAIDLLKQDITAKIQELELLIEKQSLEENNIGIVNNNMLIGSVILNNRTPMNGIGNTRNWDDSEYQDTLNPINDPILMSILNRLQFNLNNDMQTKVEAGKNSKSLEMKINLRLEQFKKELVLYEQKKFKEYGMKIDQVTRENKKLSNEIGRLRERWDSLVESAKQRRDKQQN
;
A
#
# COMPACT_ATOMS: atom_id res chain seq x y z
N MET A 1 -12.94 -36.68 18.87
CA MET A 1 -13.69 -35.41 18.94
C MET A 1 -12.64 -34.32 18.83
N CYS A 2 -12.35 -33.87 17.61
CA CYS A 2 -11.45 -32.73 17.43
C CYS A 2 -12.18 -31.48 17.87
N THR A 3 -11.54 -30.63 18.68
CA THR A 3 -12.14 -29.41 19.24
C THR A 3 -11.62 -28.17 18.50
N LEU A 4 -12.35 -27.05 18.51
CA LEU A 4 -11.91 -25.77 17.92
C LEU A 4 -10.51 -25.34 18.45
N ALA A 5 -10.14 -25.78 19.66
CA ALA A 5 -8.81 -25.60 20.22
C ALA A 5 -7.71 -26.27 19.38
N GLU A 6 -7.97 -27.45 18.81
CA GLU A 6 -7.01 -28.14 17.93
C GLU A 6 -6.79 -27.35 16.63
N VAL A 7 -7.84 -26.74 16.07
CA VAL A 7 -7.74 -25.85 14.90
C VAL A 7 -6.85 -24.65 15.21
N TYR A 8 -7.02 -24.01 16.36
CA TYR A 8 -6.15 -22.89 16.76
C TYR A 8 -4.70 -23.33 17.01
N THR A 9 -4.45 -24.54 17.52
CA THR A 9 -3.08 -25.05 17.64
C THR A 9 -2.42 -25.33 16.28
N ILE A 10 -3.20 -25.76 15.29
CA ILE A 10 -2.72 -25.95 13.91
C ILE A 10 -2.40 -24.60 13.26
N ILE A 11 -3.25 -23.58 13.48
CA ILE A 11 -3.02 -22.20 13.01
C ILE A 11 -1.76 -21.61 13.64
N GLU A 12 -1.58 -21.72 14.95
CA GLU A 12 -0.37 -21.25 15.64
C GLU A 12 0.88 -21.95 15.11
N GLY A 13 0.78 -23.26 14.85
CA GLY A 13 1.83 -24.04 14.22
C GLY A 13 2.13 -23.61 12.77
N ALA A 14 1.13 -23.13 12.02
CA ALA A 14 1.29 -22.61 10.67
C ALA A 14 1.92 -21.20 10.68
N GLU A 15 1.52 -20.32 11.60
CA GLU A 15 2.13 -19.00 11.79
C GLU A 15 3.61 -19.11 12.16
N GLN A 16 3.98 -20.11 12.97
CA GLN A 16 5.38 -20.33 13.33
C GLN A 16 6.23 -20.73 12.12
N GLU A 17 5.68 -21.52 11.18
CA GLU A 17 6.37 -21.83 9.91
C GLU A 17 6.41 -20.62 8.97
N CYS A 18 5.37 -19.80 8.93
CA CYS A 18 5.41 -18.50 8.22
C CYS A 18 6.55 -17.62 8.73
N ARG A 19 6.76 -17.56 10.06
CA ARG A 19 7.87 -16.80 10.66
C ARG A 19 9.24 -17.40 10.34
N ARG A 20 9.31 -18.70 10.06
CA ARG A 20 10.55 -19.39 9.65
C ARG A 20 10.82 -19.28 8.14
N GLY A 21 9.88 -18.74 7.37
CA GLY A 21 9.97 -18.61 5.91
C GLY A 21 9.65 -19.90 5.15
N ASP A 22 9.10 -20.91 5.82
CA ASP A 22 8.67 -22.16 5.19
C ASP A 22 7.19 -22.08 4.80
N PHE A 23 6.94 -21.38 3.69
CA PHE A 23 5.59 -21.12 3.20
C PHE A 23 4.89 -22.38 2.68
N ALA A 24 5.65 -23.38 2.22
CA ALA A 24 5.12 -24.66 1.76
C ALA A 24 4.53 -25.47 2.91
N ASN A 25 5.25 -25.57 4.04
CA ASN A 25 4.74 -26.25 5.24
C ASN A 25 3.68 -25.43 5.98
N ALA A 26 3.72 -24.10 5.90
CA ALA A 26 2.63 -23.27 6.41
C ALA A 26 1.32 -23.53 5.63
N ARG A 27 1.40 -23.63 4.30
CA ARG A 27 0.24 -23.90 3.44
C ARG A 27 -0.41 -25.25 3.74
N THR A 28 0.38 -26.31 3.90
CA THR A 28 -0.16 -27.64 4.21
C THR A 28 -0.86 -27.67 5.57
N LYS A 29 -0.32 -26.98 6.57
CA LYS A 29 -0.96 -26.84 7.89
C LYS A 29 -2.25 -26.02 7.85
N TYR A 30 -2.32 -24.96 7.04
CA TYR A 30 -3.59 -24.22 6.85
C TYR A 30 -4.63 -25.04 6.07
N GLN A 31 -4.22 -25.87 5.12
CA GLN A 31 -5.12 -26.82 4.45
C GLN A 31 -5.66 -27.88 5.42
N GLU A 32 -4.81 -28.41 6.29
CA GLU A 32 -5.20 -29.33 7.37
C GLU A 32 -6.20 -28.66 8.34
N ALA A 33 -6.01 -27.40 8.68
CA ALA A 33 -6.96 -26.64 9.50
C ALA A 33 -8.35 -26.54 8.84
N ILE A 34 -8.43 -26.36 7.52
CA ILE A 34 -9.70 -26.34 6.77
C ILE A 34 -10.35 -27.72 6.75
N GLU A 35 -9.57 -28.79 6.51
CA GLU A 35 -10.09 -30.16 6.51
C GLU A 35 -10.64 -30.57 7.88
N VAL A 36 -10.06 -30.07 8.98
CA VAL A 36 -10.55 -30.30 10.35
C VAL A 36 -11.79 -29.43 10.65
N LEU A 37 -11.88 -28.21 10.11
CA LEU A 37 -13.03 -27.30 10.24
C LEU A 37 -14.25 -27.72 9.39
N GLY A 38 -14.05 -28.46 8.30
CA GLY A 38 -15.11 -28.98 7.42
C GLY A 38 -16.16 -29.83 8.15
N PRO A 39 -15.79 -30.99 8.72
CA PRO A 39 -16.71 -31.89 9.42
C PRO A 39 -17.21 -31.32 10.74
N GLN A 40 -16.52 -30.35 11.37
CA GLN A 40 -17.06 -29.64 12.53
C GLN A 40 -18.26 -28.77 12.15
N ASN A 41 -18.23 -28.07 11.01
CA ASN A 41 -19.34 -27.20 10.59
C ASN A 41 -20.60 -28.00 10.26
N GLU A 42 -20.45 -29.18 9.63
CA GLU A 42 -21.59 -30.08 9.35
C GLU A 42 -22.18 -30.69 10.63
N ASN A 43 -21.34 -31.08 11.59
CA ASN A 43 -21.78 -31.57 12.90
C ASN A 43 -22.38 -30.47 13.81
N LEU A 44 -21.98 -29.21 13.62
CA LEU A 44 -22.50 -28.04 14.34
C LEU A 44 -23.83 -27.55 13.74
N SER A 45 -23.98 -27.62 12.41
CA SER A 45 -25.23 -27.30 11.70
C SER A 45 -26.40 -28.22 12.11
N GLN A 46 -26.10 -29.47 12.51
CA GLN A 46 -27.11 -30.42 12.99
C GLN A 46 -27.51 -30.21 14.46
N ASN A 47 -26.74 -29.46 15.26
CA ASN A 47 -26.88 -29.39 16.72
C ASN A 47 -27.56 -28.12 17.27
N LYS A 48 -28.22 -27.29 16.44
CA LYS A 48 -28.92 -26.06 16.89
C LYS A 48 -28.04 -25.17 17.80
N LEU A 49 -26.77 -24.96 17.47
CA LEU A 49 -26.01 -23.86 18.08
C LEU A 49 -26.37 -22.52 17.43
N SER A 50 -26.22 -21.44 18.19
CA SER A 50 -26.54 -20.06 17.79
C SER A 50 -25.94 -19.74 16.43
N ASP A 51 -26.72 -19.11 15.55
CA ASP A 51 -26.30 -18.68 14.20
C ASP A 51 -24.98 -17.88 14.24
N ASP A 52 -24.72 -17.16 15.34
CA ASP A 52 -23.48 -16.42 15.58
C ASP A 52 -22.22 -17.30 15.59
N VAL A 53 -22.31 -18.53 16.11
CA VAL A 53 -21.18 -19.46 16.22
C VAL A 53 -20.87 -20.07 14.86
N THR A 54 -21.92 -20.40 14.10
CA THR A 54 -21.78 -20.85 12.70
C THR A 54 -21.16 -19.75 11.84
N GLN A 55 -21.64 -18.50 12.01
CA GLN A 55 -21.09 -17.35 11.30
C GLN A 55 -19.62 -17.09 11.66
N ALA A 56 -19.23 -17.21 12.92
CA ALA A 56 -17.83 -17.05 13.34
C ALA A 56 -16.91 -18.12 12.74
N ILE A 57 -17.41 -19.35 12.60
CA ILE A 57 -16.66 -20.45 11.97
C ILE A 57 -16.52 -20.23 10.47
N ASP A 58 -17.56 -19.73 9.80
CA ASP A 58 -17.51 -19.40 8.38
C ASP A 58 -16.54 -18.22 8.11
N LEU A 59 -16.52 -17.21 8.97
CA LEU A 59 -15.53 -16.12 8.92
C LEU A 59 -14.10 -16.64 9.12
N LEU A 60 -13.89 -17.57 10.05
CA LEU A 60 -12.58 -18.20 10.27
C LEU A 60 -12.13 -19.01 9.05
N LYS A 61 -13.03 -19.75 8.40
CA LYS A 61 -12.74 -20.45 7.15
C LYS A 61 -12.37 -19.48 6.04
N GLN A 62 -13.07 -18.36 5.93
CA GLN A 62 -12.75 -17.34 4.93
C GLN A 62 -11.37 -16.75 5.16
N ASP A 63 -11.01 -16.44 6.41
CA ASP A 63 -9.71 -15.90 6.79
C ASP A 63 -8.56 -16.88 6.49
N ILE A 64 -8.71 -18.15 6.87
CA ILE A 64 -7.73 -19.20 6.57
C ILE A 64 -7.58 -19.39 5.05
N THR A 65 -8.68 -19.33 4.31
CA THR A 65 -8.66 -19.46 2.84
C THR A 65 -7.92 -18.29 2.19
N ALA A 66 -8.17 -17.06 2.63
CA ALA A 66 -7.44 -15.88 2.18
C ALA A 66 -5.95 -16.01 2.49
N LYS A 67 -5.59 -16.56 3.66
CA LYS A 67 -4.19 -16.80 4.03
C LYS A 67 -3.50 -17.84 3.17
N ILE A 68 -4.20 -18.90 2.76
CA ILE A 68 -3.67 -19.88 1.80
C ILE A 68 -3.38 -19.23 0.45
N GLN A 69 -4.28 -18.38 -0.06
CA GLN A 69 -4.08 -17.67 -1.33
C GLN A 69 -2.87 -16.72 -1.26
N GLU A 70 -2.70 -16.01 -0.14
CA GLU A 70 -1.52 -15.18 0.09
C GLU A 70 -0.23 -16.01 0.09
N LEU A 71 -0.24 -17.17 0.76
CA LEU A 71 0.92 -18.07 0.77
C LEU A 71 1.22 -18.67 -0.60
N GLU A 72 0.21 -18.98 -1.41
CA GLU A 72 0.39 -19.44 -2.80
C GLU A 72 1.08 -18.38 -3.67
N LEU A 73 0.68 -17.11 -3.55
CA LEU A 73 1.32 -16.00 -4.24
C LEU A 73 2.78 -15.80 -3.78
N LEU A 74 3.06 -15.98 -2.49
CA LEU A 74 4.42 -15.90 -1.96
C LEU A 74 5.30 -17.05 -2.43
N ILE A 75 4.78 -18.27 -2.51
CA ILE A 75 5.48 -19.44 -3.06
C ILE A 75 5.74 -19.25 -4.56
N GLU A 76 4.75 -18.78 -5.33
CA GLU A 76 4.90 -18.53 -6.76
C GLU A 76 6.00 -17.47 -7.00
N LYS A 77 5.97 -16.38 -6.24
CA LYS A 77 7.00 -15.33 -6.30
C LYS A 77 8.39 -15.84 -5.93
N GLN A 78 8.51 -16.67 -4.90
CA GLN A 78 9.78 -17.30 -4.51
C GLN A 78 10.32 -18.22 -5.62
N SER A 79 9.45 -18.98 -6.30
CA SER A 79 9.83 -19.85 -7.41
C SER A 79 10.26 -19.09 -8.67
N LEU A 80 9.68 -17.90 -8.93
CA LEU A 80 10.06 -17.00 -10.02
C LEU A 80 11.43 -16.34 -9.78
N GLU A 81 11.78 -16.10 -8.51
CA GLU A 81 13.10 -15.58 -8.12
C GLU A 81 14.19 -16.65 -8.23
N GLU A 82 13.90 -17.93 -7.92
CA GLU A 82 14.85 -19.05 -8.09
C GLU A 82 15.12 -19.40 -9.58
N ASN A 83 14.13 -19.24 -10.46
CA ASN A 83 14.28 -19.54 -11.89
C ASN A 83 15.02 -18.44 -12.70
N ASN A 84 15.28 -17.27 -12.12
CA ASN A 84 15.98 -16.16 -12.78
C ASN A 84 17.48 -16.06 -12.42
N ILE A 85 18.09 -17.11 -11.85
CA ILE A 85 19.54 -17.19 -11.55
C ILE A 85 20.37 -17.42 -12.84
N GLY A 86 19.87 -17.03 -14.00
CA GLY A 86 20.55 -17.12 -15.29
C GLY A 86 20.41 -15.83 -16.07
N ILE A 87 21.48 -15.04 -16.12
CA ILE A 87 21.69 -13.89 -17.02
C ILE A 87 20.97 -12.60 -16.60
N VAL A 88 21.60 -11.84 -15.71
CA VAL A 88 21.52 -10.37 -15.80
C VAL A 88 22.94 -9.81 -15.79
N ASN A 89 23.47 -9.62 -17.00
CA ASN A 89 24.72 -8.91 -17.22
C ASN A 89 24.60 -7.50 -16.64
N ASN A 90 25.54 -7.18 -15.75
CA ASN A 90 25.83 -5.82 -15.30
C ASN A 90 26.00 -4.90 -16.51
N ASN A 91 25.01 -4.05 -16.78
CA ASN A 91 25.14 -2.76 -17.47
C ASN A 91 23.75 -2.10 -17.66
N MET A 92 23.31 -1.28 -16.70
CA MET A 92 22.55 -0.06 -17.01
C MET A 92 22.83 0.97 -15.90
N LEU A 93 23.77 1.87 -16.16
CA LEU A 93 23.51 3.23 -16.66
C LEU A 93 22.60 4.04 -15.73
N ILE A 94 23.28 4.94 -15.01
CA ILE A 94 22.81 6.26 -14.59
C ILE A 94 21.85 6.80 -15.66
N GLY A 95 20.56 6.80 -15.36
CA GLY A 95 19.52 7.27 -16.26
C GLY A 95 18.38 7.82 -15.41
N SER A 96 18.08 9.09 -15.61
CA SER A 96 16.91 9.76 -15.06
C SER A 96 15.70 8.83 -15.04
N VAL A 97 15.08 8.67 -13.88
CA VAL A 97 13.79 7.98 -13.77
C VAL A 97 12.75 8.88 -14.44
N ILE A 98 12.61 8.74 -15.77
CA ILE A 98 11.44 9.26 -16.48
C ILE A 98 10.27 8.34 -16.11
N LEU A 99 9.65 8.62 -14.96
CA LEU A 99 8.37 8.05 -14.55
C LEU A 99 7.24 8.81 -15.26
N ASN A 100 7.11 8.60 -16.57
CA ASN A 100 5.93 9.00 -17.31
C ASN A 100 4.88 7.87 -17.25
N ASN A 101 4.25 7.70 -16.08
CA ASN A 101 2.96 7.01 -16.04
C ASN A 101 1.87 8.05 -16.33
N ARG A 102 1.74 8.44 -17.60
CA ARG A 102 0.49 9.02 -18.10
C ARG A 102 -0.45 7.84 -18.36
N THR A 103 -1.33 7.55 -17.41
CA THR A 103 -2.58 6.85 -17.73
C THR A 103 -3.34 7.67 -18.79
N PRO A 104 -3.90 7.04 -19.84
CA PRO A 104 -4.70 7.75 -20.82
C PRO A 104 -5.99 8.19 -20.14
N MET A 105 -6.08 9.47 -19.80
CA MET A 105 -7.32 10.16 -19.46
C MET A 105 -8.17 10.23 -20.73
N ASN A 106 -8.91 9.16 -21.02
CA ASN A 106 -9.98 9.16 -22.00
C ASN A 106 -11.14 8.35 -21.43
N GLY A 107 -12.11 9.06 -20.87
CA GLY A 107 -13.30 8.47 -20.25
C GLY A 107 -14.15 9.56 -19.61
N ILE A 108 -14.99 10.18 -20.42
CA ILE A 108 -16.05 11.10 -20.00
C ILE A 108 -16.94 10.40 -18.97
N GLY A 109 -16.98 10.92 -17.75
CA GLY A 109 -17.85 10.42 -16.68
C GLY A 109 -17.68 11.24 -15.41
N ASN A 110 -18.57 12.20 -15.18
CA ASN A 110 -18.73 12.85 -13.87
C ASN A 110 -19.31 11.83 -12.89
N THR A 111 -18.47 11.05 -12.21
CA THR A 111 -18.86 10.32 -11.01
C THR A 111 -17.98 10.77 -9.85
N ARG A 112 -18.63 11.15 -8.74
CA ARG A 112 -17.99 11.61 -7.51
C ARG A 112 -17.27 10.42 -6.87
N ASN A 113 -15.95 10.39 -7.03
CA ASN A 113 -15.07 9.28 -6.67
C ASN A 113 -14.76 9.15 -5.16
N TRP A 114 -15.71 9.50 -4.28
CA TRP A 114 -15.55 9.39 -2.82
C TRP A 114 -16.22 8.15 -2.22
N ASP A 115 -16.83 7.29 -3.04
CA ASP A 115 -17.56 6.09 -2.62
C ASP A 115 -16.87 4.78 -3.05
N ASP A 116 -15.65 4.85 -3.60
CA ASP A 116 -14.90 3.64 -3.95
C ASP A 116 -14.16 3.09 -2.72
N SER A 117 -14.70 1.98 -2.23
CA SER A 117 -14.14 1.06 -1.24
C SER A 117 -12.75 0.50 -1.62
N GLU A 118 -12.23 0.77 -2.82
CA GLU A 118 -10.93 0.30 -3.30
C GLU A 118 -9.71 1.02 -2.68
N TYR A 119 -9.90 2.11 -1.95
CA TYR A 119 -8.78 2.81 -1.31
C TYR A 119 -8.28 2.18 0.01
N GLN A 120 -8.94 1.14 0.51
CA GLN A 120 -8.50 0.45 1.74
C GLN A 120 -7.30 -0.49 1.51
N ASP A 121 -7.09 -1.01 0.29
CA ASP A 121 -6.08 -2.05 0.05
C ASP A 121 -4.67 -1.50 -0.24
N THR A 122 -4.54 -0.18 -0.37
CA THR A 122 -3.24 0.53 -0.45
C THR A 122 -2.65 0.89 0.92
N LEU A 123 -3.37 0.50 1.99
CA LEU A 123 -2.95 0.38 3.40
C LEU A 123 -1.56 -0.19 3.66
N ASN A 124 -1.27 -1.28 2.97
CA ASN A 124 -0.19 -2.17 3.35
C ASN A 124 1.14 -1.66 2.79
N PRO A 125 2.10 -1.22 3.66
CA PRO A 125 3.43 -0.80 3.20
C PRO A 125 4.21 -1.92 2.50
N ILE A 126 3.76 -3.18 2.63
CA ILE A 126 4.32 -4.37 1.99
C ILE A 126 3.90 -4.48 0.51
N ASN A 127 2.78 -3.85 0.11
CA ASN A 127 2.25 -3.94 -1.26
C ASN A 127 2.70 -2.80 -2.18
N ASP A 128 3.44 -1.80 -1.69
CA ASP A 128 3.94 -0.70 -2.51
C ASP A 128 5.17 -1.15 -3.32
N PRO A 129 5.08 -1.28 -4.67
CA PRO A 129 6.17 -1.80 -5.49
C PRO A 129 7.43 -0.93 -5.45
N ILE A 130 7.27 0.38 -5.21
CA ILE A 130 8.39 1.33 -5.15
C ILE A 130 9.10 1.21 -3.81
N LEU A 131 8.35 1.18 -2.70
CA LEU A 131 8.92 0.99 -1.37
C LEU A 131 9.60 -0.38 -1.27
N MET A 132 8.97 -1.42 -1.79
CA MET A 132 9.52 -2.77 -1.84
C MET A 132 10.83 -2.83 -2.64
N SER A 133 10.91 -2.12 -3.77
CA SER A 133 12.14 -2.00 -4.56
C SER A 133 13.28 -1.34 -3.78
N ILE A 134 12.98 -0.26 -3.03
CA ILE A 134 13.96 0.45 -2.21
C ILE A 134 14.46 -0.46 -1.07
N LEU A 135 13.55 -1.18 -0.40
CA LEU A 135 13.87 -2.11 0.67
C LEU A 135 14.69 -3.30 0.19
N ASN A 136 14.28 -3.94 -0.91
CA ASN A 136 15.00 -5.06 -1.52
C ASN A 136 16.41 -4.64 -1.96
N ARG A 137 16.57 -3.43 -2.51
CA ARG A 137 17.89 -2.90 -2.87
C ARG A 137 18.77 -2.70 -1.63
N LEU A 138 18.23 -2.19 -0.53
CA LEU A 138 18.98 -2.04 0.73
C LEU A 138 19.41 -3.42 1.25
N GLN A 139 18.47 -4.38 1.32
CA GLN A 139 18.71 -5.73 1.79
C GLN A 139 19.78 -6.45 0.96
N PHE A 140 19.68 -6.38 -0.37
CA PHE A 140 20.67 -6.95 -1.28
C PHE A 140 22.07 -6.35 -1.08
N ASN A 141 22.15 -5.02 -0.99
CA ASN A 141 23.43 -4.34 -0.80
C ASN A 141 24.07 -4.67 0.55
N LEU A 142 23.29 -4.70 1.63
CA LEU A 142 23.77 -5.05 2.97
C LEU A 142 24.21 -6.51 3.03
N ASN A 143 23.47 -7.44 2.43
CA ASN A 143 23.85 -8.85 2.38
C ASN A 143 25.15 -9.06 1.61
N ASN A 144 25.35 -8.41 0.46
CA ASN A 144 26.59 -8.49 -0.31
C ASN A 144 27.80 -7.91 0.47
N ASP A 145 27.62 -6.75 1.09
CA ASP A 145 28.68 -6.12 1.88
C ASP A 145 29.01 -6.94 3.15
N MET A 146 28.04 -7.64 3.75
CA MET A 146 28.27 -8.55 4.87
C MET A 146 28.90 -9.89 4.44
N GLN A 147 28.49 -10.46 3.31
CA GLN A 147 28.99 -11.74 2.80
C GLN A 147 30.46 -11.63 2.35
N THR A 148 30.84 -10.50 1.74
CA THR A 148 32.25 -10.21 1.42
C THR A 148 33.16 -10.11 2.65
N LYS A 149 32.61 -9.80 3.85
CA LYS A 149 33.35 -9.83 5.12
C LYS A 149 33.65 -11.24 5.62
N VAL A 150 32.80 -12.22 5.29
CA VAL A 150 32.97 -13.63 5.65
C VAL A 150 34.10 -14.26 4.84
N GLU A 151 34.26 -13.84 3.59
CA GLU A 151 35.30 -14.35 2.68
C GLU A 151 36.65 -13.61 2.81
N ALA A 152 36.64 -12.29 3.06
CA ALA A 152 37.85 -11.48 3.20
C ALA A 152 38.10 -11.10 4.67
N GLY A 153 38.76 -11.99 5.41
CA GLY A 153 39.18 -11.71 6.78
C GLY A 153 40.02 -10.42 6.85
N LYS A 154 39.52 -9.46 7.66
CA LYS A 154 40.07 -8.13 8.01
C LYS A 154 39.55 -7.00 7.11
N ASN A 155 38.82 -6.06 7.74
CA ASN A 155 38.77 -4.59 7.55
C ASN A 155 37.46 -3.99 8.10
N SER A 156 37.18 -4.14 9.40
CA SER A 156 35.89 -3.74 10.03
C SER A 156 35.51 -2.27 9.80
N LYS A 157 36.48 -1.35 9.78
CA LYS A 157 36.24 0.09 9.56
C LYS A 157 35.84 0.44 8.12
N SER A 158 36.31 -0.32 7.13
CA SER A 158 35.93 -0.12 5.73
C SER A 158 34.49 -0.57 5.47
N LEU A 159 34.08 -1.66 6.12
CA LEU A 159 32.70 -2.14 6.06
C LEU A 159 31.73 -1.16 6.70
N GLU A 160 32.06 -0.62 7.86
CA GLU A 160 31.25 0.39 8.54
C GLU A 160 31.02 1.63 7.65
N MET A 161 32.07 2.08 6.95
CA MET A 161 31.95 3.18 5.99
C MET A 161 31.04 2.82 4.80
N LYS A 162 31.10 1.59 4.28
CA LYS A 162 30.21 1.12 3.20
C LYS A 162 28.76 1.04 3.68
N ILE A 163 28.51 0.46 4.85
CA ILE A 163 27.16 0.36 5.43
C ILE A 163 26.58 1.76 5.64
N ASN A 164 27.35 2.69 6.21
CA ASN A 164 26.91 4.07 6.39
C ASN A 164 26.58 4.74 5.04
N LEU A 165 27.37 4.50 3.99
CA LEU A 165 27.07 5.01 2.66
C LEU A 165 25.76 4.43 2.11
N ARG A 166 25.49 3.13 2.31
CA ARG A 166 24.23 2.48 1.88
C ARG A 166 23.02 3.01 2.65
N LEU A 167 23.15 3.19 3.96
CA LEU A 167 22.10 3.79 4.78
C LEU A 167 21.80 5.23 4.34
N GLU A 168 22.83 5.99 3.95
CA GLU A 168 22.62 7.37 3.50
C GLU A 168 22.01 7.47 2.11
N GLN A 169 22.30 6.51 1.23
CA GLN A 169 21.59 6.35 -0.05
C GLN A 169 20.12 5.99 0.19
N PHE A 170 19.85 5.02 1.06
CA PHE A 170 18.50 4.60 1.42
C PHE A 170 17.68 5.75 2.01
N LYS A 171 18.24 6.55 2.94
CA LYS A 171 17.54 7.72 3.50
C LYS A 171 17.13 8.70 2.41
N LYS A 172 17.99 8.99 1.43
CA LYS A 172 17.67 9.90 0.32
C LYS A 172 16.54 9.35 -0.54
N GLU A 173 16.58 8.06 -0.84
CA GLU A 173 15.54 7.39 -1.63
C GLU A 173 14.19 7.35 -0.90
N LEU A 174 14.22 7.13 0.41
CA LEU A 174 13.02 7.16 1.26
C LEU A 174 12.40 8.56 1.32
N VAL A 175 13.21 9.61 1.44
CA VAL A 175 12.73 11.01 1.38
C VAL A 175 12.06 11.31 0.04
N LEU A 176 12.63 10.85 -1.08
CA LEU A 176 12.03 11.03 -2.40
C LEU A 176 10.71 10.25 -2.54
N TYR A 177 10.65 9.05 -1.98
CA TYR A 177 9.44 8.23 -1.94
C TYR A 177 8.32 8.94 -1.17
N GLU A 178 8.60 9.44 0.03
CA GLU A 178 7.63 10.20 0.83
C GLU A 178 7.20 11.48 0.11
N GLN A 179 8.14 12.24 -0.45
CA GLN A 179 7.83 13.44 -1.24
C GLN A 179 6.89 13.11 -2.40
N LYS A 180 7.10 11.98 -3.08
CA LYS A 180 6.23 11.52 -4.16
C LYS A 180 4.84 11.15 -3.65
N LYS A 181 4.75 10.43 -2.53
CA LYS A 181 3.47 10.06 -1.88
C LYS A 181 2.60 11.29 -1.59
N PHE A 182 3.22 12.39 -1.16
CA PHE A 182 2.50 13.63 -0.87
C PHE A 182 2.37 14.59 -2.06
N LYS A 183 3.06 14.33 -3.18
CA LYS A 183 3.07 15.24 -4.34
C LYS A 183 1.70 15.42 -4.96
N GLU A 184 0.93 14.34 -5.10
CA GLU A 184 -0.42 14.40 -5.69
C GLU A 184 -1.37 15.22 -4.81
N TYR A 185 -1.31 15.04 -3.49
CA TYR A 185 -2.05 15.87 -2.54
C TYR A 185 -1.63 17.33 -2.60
N GLY A 186 -0.32 17.61 -2.68
CA GLY A 186 0.20 18.97 -2.85
C GLY A 186 -0.32 19.63 -4.13
N MET A 187 -0.27 18.91 -5.26
CA MET A 187 -0.82 19.40 -6.53
C MET A 187 -2.32 19.67 -6.43
N LYS A 188 -3.08 18.83 -5.72
CA LYS A 188 -4.51 19.03 -5.50
C LYS A 188 -4.79 20.26 -4.64
N ILE A 189 -4.03 20.47 -3.56
CA ILE A 189 -4.11 21.65 -2.70
C ILE A 189 -3.82 22.92 -3.51
N ASP A 190 -2.77 22.92 -4.33
CA ASP A 190 -2.41 24.05 -5.18
C ASP A 190 -3.48 24.37 -6.24
N GLN A 191 -4.10 23.33 -6.81
CA GLN A 191 -5.22 23.50 -7.73
C GLN A 191 -6.40 24.17 -7.03
N VAL A 192 -6.86 23.62 -5.90
CA VAL A 192 -8.00 24.15 -5.14
C VAL A 192 -7.72 25.56 -4.66
N THR A 193 -6.50 25.85 -4.22
CA THR A 193 -6.09 27.20 -3.80
C THR A 193 -6.16 28.21 -4.94
N ARG A 194 -5.74 27.84 -6.15
CA ARG A 194 -5.85 28.70 -7.35
C ARG A 194 -7.30 28.97 -7.73
N GLU A 195 -8.13 27.93 -7.72
CA GLU A 195 -9.57 28.04 -8.03
C GLU A 195 -10.27 28.91 -6.99
N ASN A 196 -9.98 28.72 -5.70
CA ASN A 196 -10.54 29.53 -4.62
C ASN A 196 -10.12 31.01 -4.76
N LYS A 197 -8.84 31.30 -5.02
CA LYS A 197 -8.39 32.68 -5.31
C LYS A 197 -9.12 33.29 -6.51
N LYS A 198 -9.34 32.52 -7.57
CA LYS A 198 -10.07 32.97 -8.76
C LYS A 198 -11.51 33.35 -8.42
N LEU A 199 -12.22 32.47 -7.70
CA LEU A 199 -13.60 32.71 -7.27
C LEU A 199 -13.70 33.88 -6.29
N SER A 200 -12.76 33.99 -5.35
CA SER A 200 -12.70 35.11 -4.41
C SER A 200 -12.55 36.45 -5.12
N ASN A 201 -11.73 36.52 -6.17
CA ASN A 201 -11.57 37.73 -6.97
C ASN A 201 -12.83 38.07 -7.78
N GLU A 202 -13.53 37.06 -8.28
CA GLU A 202 -14.79 37.23 -9.01
C GLU A 202 -15.90 37.75 -8.08
N ILE A 203 -16.00 37.20 -6.87
CA ILE A 203 -16.90 37.69 -5.82
C ILE A 203 -16.61 39.15 -5.51
N GLY A 204 -15.33 39.53 -5.34
CA GLY A 204 -14.93 40.92 -5.11
C GLY A 204 -15.41 41.87 -6.21
N ARG A 205 -15.17 41.51 -7.48
CA ARG A 205 -15.61 42.33 -8.64
C ARG A 205 -17.12 42.46 -8.75
N LEU A 206 -17.85 41.36 -8.50
CA LEU A 206 -19.32 41.39 -8.53
C LEU A 206 -19.87 42.26 -7.40
N ARG A 207 -19.24 42.22 -6.22
CA ARG A 207 -19.59 43.08 -5.09
C ARG A 207 -19.35 44.56 -5.38
N GLU A 208 -18.20 44.92 -5.94
CA GLU A 208 -17.91 46.31 -6.34
C GLU A 208 -18.92 46.83 -7.38
N ARG A 209 -19.29 45.99 -8.35
CA ARG A 209 -20.33 46.32 -9.34
C ARG A 209 -21.68 46.54 -8.67
N TRP A 210 -22.05 45.68 -7.73
CA TRP A 210 -23.27 45.82 -6.96
C TRP A 210 -23.28 47.12 -6.15
N ASP A 211 -22.21 47.40 -5.42
CA ASP A 211 -22.06 48.62 -4.61
C ASP A 211 -22.14 49.88 -5.51
N SER A 212 -21.54 49.84 -6.71
CA SER A 212 -21.65 50.93 -7.70
C SER A 212 -23.07 51.15 -8.22
N LEU A 213 -23.83 50.08 -8.46
CA LEU A 213 -25.24 50.18 -8.87
C LEU A 213 -26.12 50.76 -7.76
N VAL A 214 -25.89 50.34 -6.51
CA VAL A 214 -26.58 50.86 -5.34
C VAL A 214 -26.30 52.35 -5.15
N GLU A 215 -25.03 52.77 -5.26
CA GLU A 215 -24.64 54.16 -5.14
C GLU A 215 -25.23 55.03 -6.27
N SER A 216 -25.23 54.52 -7.51
CA SER A 216 -25.88 55.18 -8.65
C SER A 216 -27.39 55.34 -8.45
N ALA A 217 -28.07 54.32 -7.92
CA ALA A 217 -29.50 54.37 -7.61
C ALA A 217 -29.81 55.39 -6.49
N LYS A 218 -28.95 55.47 -5.47
CA LYS A 218 -29.06 56.45 -4.38
C LYS A 218 -28.89 57.88 -4.91
N GLN A 219 -27.85 58.14 -5.71
CA GLN A 219 -27.63 59.44 -6.34
C GLN A 219 -28.80 59.88 -7.23
N ARG A 220 -29.43 58.94 -7.97
CA ARG A 220 -30.62 59.25 -8.78
C ARG A 220 -31.81 59.67 -7.91
N ARG A 221 -32.02 59.01 -6.77
CA ARG A 221 -33.08 59.36 -5.82
C ARG A 221 -32.84 60.74 -5.20
N ASP A 222 -31.61 61.01 -4.76
CA ASP A 222 -31.24 62.28 -4.14
C ASP A 222 -31.41 63.45 -5.13
N LYS A 223 -31.14 63.23 -6.42
CA LYS A 223 -31.40 64.22 -7.50
C LYS A 223 -32.88 64.41 -7.85
N GLN A 224 -33.76 63.47 -7.49
CA GLN A 224 -35.20 63.60 -7.68
C GLN A 224 -35.91 64.22 -6.48
N GLN A 225 -35.26 64.25 -5.31
CA GLN A 225 -35.79 64.84 -4.08
C GLN A 225 -35.34 66.28 -3.83
N ASN A 226 -34.39 66.80 -4.63
CA ASN A 226 -34.00 68.21 -4.73
C ASN A 226 -34.58 68.84 -5.99
#